data_AF-A0AAX1ZHY1-F1
#
_entry.id   AF-A0AAX1ZHY1-F1
#
_cell.length_a   1.000
_cell.length_b   1.000
_cell.length_c   1.000
_cell.angle_alpha   90.00
_cell.angle_beta   90.00
_cell.angle_gamma   90.00
#
_symmetry.space_group_name_H-M   'P 1'
#
loop_
_entity.id
_entity.type
_entity.pdbx_description
1 polymer ?
#
loop_
_entity_poly.entity_id
_entity_poly.type
_entity_poly.pdbx_seq_one_letter_code
_entity_poly.pdbx_strand_id
1 'polypeptide(L)'
;TIAKDDDRPRLIVLHQVGSHGPAYYKRAPEAYQPFKPTCDTNAIQGCSQTELLNSYDNTIVYTDHVLSQMINTLKEISKYQTGLWYLSDHGESTGEHGLYLHGSPYAIAPSQQTHVPMIMWFSESWKQHNLAQVNCLSQQTKQKLSQDNLFPSLLSLLDVKTQVVNNKLDMLSQCK
;
A
#
# COMPACT_ATOMS: atom_id res chain seq x y z
N THR A 1 -21.72 0.28 16.56
CA THR A 1 -20.60 -0.53 17.12
C THR A 1 -20.74 -1.97 16.64
N ILE A 2 -19.63 -2.68 16.43
CA ILE A 2 -19.66 -4.11 16.05
C ILE A 2 -20.02 -4.92 17.29
N ALA A 3 -20.96 -5.86 17.16
CA ALA A 3 -21.36 -6.71 18.28
C ALA A 3 -20.23 -7.66 18.68
N LYS A 4 -20.12 -7.97 19.98
CA LYS A 4 -19.00 -8.78 20.53
C LYS A 4 -19.00 -10.21 19.96
N ASP A 5 -20.17 -10.72 19.64
CA ASP A 5 -20.45 -12.05 19.10
C ASP A 5 -20.42 -12.12 17.57
N ASP A 6 -20.32 -11.00 16.86
CA ASP A 6 -20.30 -10.98 15.38
C ASP A 6 -19.18 -11.85 14.81
N ASP A 7 -19.51 -12.74 13.88
CA ASP A 7 -18.60 -13.68 13.22
C ASP A 7 -18.51 -13.44 11.70
N ARG A 8 -19.21 -12.42 11.20
CA ARG A 8 -19.26 -12.15 9.76
C ARG A 8 -17.91 -11.64 9.25
N PRO A 9 -17.47 -12.08 8.06
CA PRO A 9 -16.31 -11.50 7.38
C PRO A 9 -16.48 -9.99 7.17
N ARG A 10 -15.39 -9.25 7.27
CA ARG A 10 -15.38 -7.79 7.13
C ARG A 10 -14.24 -7.33 6.23
N LEU A 11 -14.58 -6.42 5.32
CA LEU A 11 -13.61 -5.61 4.60
C LEU A 11 -13.66 -4.19 5.17
N ILE A 12 -12.50 -3.68 5.59
CA ILE A 12 -12.34 -2.30 6.04
C ILE A 12 -11.37 -1.64 5.08
N VAL A 13 -11.81 -0.55 4.44
CA VAL A 13 -10.99 0.22 3.51
C VAL A 13 -10.59 1.52 4.19
N LEU A 14 -9.28 1.73 4.33
CA LEU A 14 -8.70 2.95 4.87
C LEU A 14 -7.98 3.67 3.74
N HIS A 15 -8.56 4.77 3.26
CA HIS A 15 -7.98 5.58 2.19
C HIS A 15 -7.03 6.62 2.80
N GLN A 16 -5.73 6.43 2.58
CA GLN A 16 -4.69 7.30 3.15
C GLN A 16 -4.41 8.50 2.24
N VAL A 17 -4.03 9.63 2.85
CA VAL A 17 -3.39 10.73 2.10
C VAL A 17 -1.97 10.33 1.67
N GLY A 18 -1.29 9.49 2.47
CA GLY A 18 0.05 8.97 2.17
C GLY A 18 1.05 10.10 1.85
N SER A 19 1.72 9.95 0.72
CA SER A 19 2.79 10.84 0.26
C SER A 19 2.32 12.03 -0.58
N HIS A 20 1.02 12.39 -0.54
CA HIS A 20 0.46 13.41 -1.42
C HIS A 20 1.16 14.78 -1.29
N GLY A 21 1.69 15.28 -2.41
CA GLY A 21 2.34 16.58 -2.56
C GLY A 21 1.37 17.76 -2.80
N PRO A 22 1.87 18.96 -3.11
CA PRO A 22 3.28 19.38 -2.99
C PRO A 22 3.70 19.58 -1.52
N ALA A 23 2.76 19.58 -0.57
CA ALA A 23 3.03 19.85 0.85
C ALA A 23 3.56 18.61 1.60
N TYR A 24 4.61 17.95 1.11
CA TYR A 24 5.15 16.71 1.70
C TYR A 24 5.55 16.86 3.17
N TYR A 25 6.10 18.02 3.54
CA TYR A 25 6.48 18.38 4.91
C TYR A 25 5.32 18.30 5.94
N LYS A 26 4.06 18.29 5.47
CA LYS A 26 2.85 18.13 6.31
C LYS A 26 2.35 16.69 6.41
N ARG A 27 3.06 15.71 5.85
CA ARG A 27 2.64 14.29 5.85
C ARG A 27 3.19 13.50 7.02
N ALA A 28 4.23 13.99 7.68
CA ALA A 28 4.86 13.32 8.81
C ALA A 28 5.07 14.30 9.98
N PRO A 29 4.73 13.93 11.23
CA PRO A 29 5.16 14.67 12.42
C PRO A 29 6.69 14.68 12.55
N GLU A 30 7.24 15.64 13.28
CA GLU A 30 8.70 15.84 13.42
C GLU A 30 9.47 14.57 13.83
N ALA A 31 8.92 13.77 14.76
CA ALA A 31 9.52 12.52 15.21
C ALA A 31 9.71 11.46 14.09
N TYR A 32 9.00 11.61 12.97
CA TYR A 32 9.07 10.74 11.79
C TYR A 32 9.75 11.43 10.61
N GLN A 33 10.55 12.48 10.86
CA GLN A 33 11.30 13.19 9.84
C GLN A 33 12.83 13.05 10.03
N PRO A 34 13.40 11.83 9.95
CA PRO A 34 14.84 11.63 10.15
C PRO A 34 15.71 12.24 9.05
N PHE A 35 15.18 12.43 7.83
CA PHE A 35 15.93 12.94 6.70
C PHE A 35 15.86 14.47 6.66
N LYS A 36 17.02 15.12 6.63
CA LYS A 36 17.19 16.59 6.67
C LYS A 36 18.33 17.02 5.73
N PRO A 37 18.30 18.26 5.18
CA PRO A 37 17.24 19.27 5.31
C PRO A 37 15.94 18.89 4.58
N THR A 38 14.80 19.52 4.93
CA THR A 38 13.48 19.30 4.31
C THR A 38 13.03 20.49 3.46
N CYS A 39 12.25 20.21 2.42
CA CYS A 39 11.51 21.20 1.63
C CYS A 39 10.19 21.56 2.31
N ASP A 40 10.17 22.65 3.08
CA ASP A 40 9.02 23.07 3.91
C ASP A 40 8.15 24.13 3.22
N THR A 41 7.83 23.91 1.94
CA THR A 41 7.00 24.80 1.13
C THR A 41 6.19 24.02 0.10
N ASN A 42 5.14 24.63 -0.43
CA ASN A 42 4.40 24.08 -1.57
C ASN A 42 5.08 24.41 -2.92
N ALA A 43 5.98 25.40 -2.94
CA ALA A 43 6.75 25.77 -4.12
C ALA A 43 7.98 24.85 -4.28
N ILE A 44 7.71 23.55 -4.43
CA ILE A 44 8.72 22.47 -4.37
C ILE A 44 9.82 22.58 -5.42
N GLN A 45 9.57 23.29 -6.52
CA GLN A 45 10.56 23.56 -7.58
C GLN A 45 11.66 24.53 -7.12
N GLY A 46 11.42 25.30 -6.06
CA GLY A 46 12.41 26.19 -5.46
C GLY A 46 13.33 25.51 -4.44
N CYS A 47 13.01 24.28 -4.04
CA CYS A 47 13.84 23.48 -3.16
C CYS A 47 14.96 22.78 -3.94
N SER A 48 16.06 22.47 -3.25
CA SER A 48 17.04 21.54 -3.81
C SER A 48 16.43 20.14 -3.97
N GLN A 49 16.98 19.36 -4.90
CA GLN A 49 16.58 17.97 -5.11
C GLN A 49 16.65 17.15 -3.80
N THR A 50 17.70 17.35 -3.01
CA THR A 50 17.90 16.66 -1.73
C THR A 50 16.82 17.02 -0.72
N GLU A 51 16.45 18.29 -0.58
CA GLU A 51 15.38 18.72 0.34
C GLU A 51 14.03 18.11 -0.03
N LEU A 52 13.72 18.07 -1.32
CA LEU A 52 12.48 17.48 -1.83
C LEU A 52 12.43 15.97 -1.60
N LEU A 53 13.51 15.25 -1.93
CA LEU A 53 13.63 13.81 -1.68
C LEU A 53 13.52 13.48 -0.20
N ASN A 54 14.25 14.21 0.67
CA ASN A 54 14.16 14.03 2.12
C ASN A 54 12.73 14.26 2.64
N SER A 55 12.05 15.31 2.18
CA SER A 55 10.65 15.56 2.54
C SER A 55 9.72 14.42 2.08
N TYR A 56 9.93 13.88 0.87
CA TYR A 56 9.17 12.75 0.34
C TYR A 56 9.45 11.46 1.13
N ASP A 57 10.72 11.14 1.41
CA ASP A 57 11.12 9.95 2.16
C ASP A 57 10.60 9.95 3.59
N ASN A 58 10.53 11.13 4.23
CA ASN A 58 9.89 11.28 5.54
C ASN A 58 8.39 10.91 5.51
N THR A 59 7.70 11.11 4.38
CA THR A 59 6.30 10.66 4.22
C THR A 59 6.20 9.13 4.16
N ILE A 60 7.23 8.46 3.60
CA ILE A 60 7.31 7.00 3.56
C ILE A 60 7.57 6.46 4.96
N VAL A 61 8.47 7.08 5.74
CA VAL A 61 8.70 6.73 7.16
C VAL A 61 7.40 6.78 7.95
N TYR A 62 6.58 7.82 7.73
CA TYR A 62 5.29 7.91 8.42
C TYR A 62 4.26 6.89 7.92
N THR A 63 4.25 6.60 6.62
CA THR A 63 3.40 5.53 6.05
C THR A 63 3.76 4.17 6.65
N ASP A 64 5.06 3.85 6.76
CA ASP A 64 5.54 2.64 7.44
C ASP A 64 5.05 2.57 8.90
N HIS A 65 5.18 3.68 9.65
CA HIS A 65 4.68 3.76 11.02
C HIS A 65 3.17 3.47 11.09
N VAL A 66 2.36 4.09 10.23
CA VAL A 66 0.90 3.89 10.18
C VAL A 66 0.55 2.44 9.88
N LEU A 67 1.19 1.81 8.88
CA LEU A 67 0.98 0.40 8.55
C LEU A 67 1.40 -0.52 9.70
N SER A 68 2.51 -0.21 10.38
CA SER A 68 2.96 -0.94 11.56
C SER A 68 1.95 -0.88 12.71
N GLN A 69 1.37 0.29 12.98
CA GLN A 69 0.29 0.43 13.97
C GLN A 69 -0.96 -0.38 13.60
N MET A 70 -1.35 -0.39 12.33
CA MET A 70 -2.46 -1.22 11.85
C MET A 70 -2.18 -2.71 12.05
N ILE A 71 -0.98 -3.17 11.68
CA ILE A 71 -0.57 -4.58 11.88
C ILE A 71 -0.59 -4.93 13.36
N ASN A 72 -0.09 -4.07 14.24
CA ASN A 72 -0.08 -4.32 15.68
C ASN A 72 -1.51 -4.40 16.25
N THR A 73 -2.40 -3.51 15.80
CA THR A 73 -3.83 -3.57 16.16
C THR A 73 -4.45 -4.90 15.71
N LEU A 74 -4.19 -5.33 14.47
CA LEU A 74 -4.73 -6.60 13.95
C LEU A 74 -4.17 -7.83 14.67
N LYS A 75 -2.92 -7.80 15.14
CA LYS A 75 -2.31 -8.90 15.92
C LYS A 75 -3.03 -9.16 17.24
N GLU A 76 -3.62 -8.14 17.86
CA GLU A 76 -4.35 -8.27 19.12
C GLU A 76 -5.72 -8.96 18.96
N ILE A 77 -6.18 -9.11 17.71
CA ILE A 77 -7.48 -9.69 17.39
C ILE A 77 -7.34 -11.20 17.19
N SER A 78 -7.57 -11.97 18.25
CA SER A 78 -7.49 -13.44 18.21
C SER A 78 -8.75 -14.12 17.67
N LYS A 79 -9.89 -13.43 17.64
CA LYS A 79 -11.19 -14.01 17.24
C LYS A 79 -11.28 -14.29 15.73
N TYR A 80 -10.57 -13.54 14.89
CA TYR A 80 -10.69 -13.62 13.44
C TYR A 80 -9.35 -13.98 12.78
N GLN A 81 -9.41 -14.51 11.57
CA GLN A 81 -8.28 -14.50 10.67
C GLN A 81 -8.15 -13.08 10.11
N THR A 82 -7.18 -12.30 10.59
CA THR A 82 -6.96 -10.94 10.10
C THR A 82 -5.84 -10.89 9.07
N GLY A 83 -5.97 -9.96 8.14
CA GLY A 83 -4.93 -9.60 7.17
C GLY A 83 -4.97 -8.10 6.86
N LEU A 84 -3.86 -7.58 6.32
CA LEU A 84 -3.72 -6.22 5.83
C LEU A 84 -3.20 -6.29 4.40
N TRP A 85 -3.80 -5.52 3.50
CA TRP A 85 -3.29 -5.32 2.14
C TRP A 85 -3.17 -3.82 1.88
N TYR A 86 -1.94 -3.36 1.73
CA TYR A 86 -1.59 -2.00 1.32
C TYR A 86 -1.19 -1.97 -0.15
N LEU A 87 -1.70 -0.99 -0.90
CA LEU A 87 -1.36 -0.74 -2.29
C LEU A 87 -1.48 0.77 -2.54
N SER A 88 -0.42 1.39 -3.06
CA SER A 88 -0.52 2.79 -3.52
C SER A 88 -1.40 2.88 -4.77
N ASP A 89 -2.11 3.99 -4.90
CA ASP A 89 -2.93 4.30 -6.08
C ASP A 89 -2.05 4.66 -7.29
N HIS A 90 -0.97 5.40 -7.07
CA HIS A 90 0.10 5.67 -8.04
C HIS A 90 1.41 6.03 -7.29
N GLY A 91 2.46 6.35 -8.04
CA GLY A 91 3.71 6.91 -7.51
C GLY A 91 3.83 8.42 -7.75
N GLU A 92 5.03 8.99 -7.61
CA GLU A 92 5.25 10.45 -7.61
C GLU A 92 6.56 10.79 -8.33
N SER A 93 6.56 11.80 -9.21
CA SER A 93 7.79 12.41 -9.72
C SER A 93 8.28 13.49 -8.76
N THR A 94 9.59 13.48 -8.48
CA THR A 94 10.23 14.35 -7.49
C THR A 94 11.31 15.24 -8.11
N GLY A 95 11.21 15.54 -9.40
CA GLY A 95 12.11 16.44 -10.14
C GLY A 95 12.84 15.78 -11.31
N GLU A 96 12.68 14.46 -11.51
CA GLU A 96 13.33 13.73 -12.59
C GLU A 96 12.93 14.32 -13.95
N HIS A 97 13.91 14.73 -14.75
CA HIS A 97 13.68 15.37 -16.06
C HIS A 97 12.79 16.64 -15.99
N GLY A 98 12.75 17.31 -14.84
CA GLY A 98 11.90 18.47 -14.61
C GLY A 98 10.42 18.13 -14.35
N LEU A 99 10.08 16.86 -14.19
CA LEU A 99 8.73 16.41 -13.81
C LEU A 99 8.59 16.42 -12.29
N TYR A 100 7.47 16.97 -11.82
CA TYR A 100 7.06 16.97 -10.42
C TYR A 100 5.63 16.44 -10.31
N LEU A 101 5.27 15.98 -9.12
CA LEU A 101 3.94 15.45 -8.82
C LEU A 101 3.60 14.21 -9.66
N HIS A 102 2.32 13.97 -9.87
CA HIS A 102 1.77 12.88 -10.65
C HIS A 102 0.70 13.40 -11.61
N GLY A 103 0.08 12.50 -12.37
CA GLY A 103 -0.96 12.83 -13.35
C GLY A 103 -0.45 12.95 -14.79
N SER A 104 0.76 12.45 -15.08
CA SER A 104 1.22 12.29 -16.46
C SER A 104 0.29 11.33 -17.21
N PRO A 105 0.01 11.56 -18.50
CA PRO A 105 -0.70 10.58 -19.31
C PRO A 105 0.03 9.23 -19.28
N TYR A 106 -0.70 8.14 -18.98
CA TYR A 106 -0.09 6.84 -18.68
C TYR A 106 0.88 6.35 -19.77
N ALA A 107 0.58 6.61 -21.05
CA ALA A 107 1.42 6.21 -22.19
C ALA A 107 2.85 6.82 -22.18
N ILE A 108 3.05 7.90 -21.43
CA ILE A 108 4.35 8.60 -21.29
C ILE A 108 4.74 8.80 -19.81
N ALA A 109 3.99 8.22 -18.87
CA ALA A 109 4.27 8.38 -17.46
C ALA A 109 5.58 7.67 -17.09
N PRO A 110 6.47 8.31 -16.31
CA PRO A 110 7.71 7.68 -15.90
C PRO A 110 7.44 6.53 -14.91
N SER A 111 8.43 5.66 -14.70
CA SER A 111 8.31 4.56 -13.74
C SER A 111 8.01 5.05 -12.33
N GLN A 112 8.49 6.24 -11.97
CA GLN A 112 8.22 6.89 -10.70
C GLN A 112 6.73 7.09 -10.42
N GLN A 113 5.89 7.28 -11.45
CA GLN A 113 4.43 7.44 -11.29
C GLN A 113 3.65 6.13 -11.41
N THR A 114 4.23 5.07 -11.98
CA THR A 114 3.52 3.82 -12.33
C THR A 114 3.98 2.59 -11.55
N HIS A 115 5.19 2.61 -10.99
CA HIS A 115 5.73 1.52 -10.18
C HIS A 115 5.47 1.79 -8.71
N VAL A 116 4.54 1.05 -8.12
CA VAL A 116 4.00 1.31 -6.78
C VAL A 116 4.30 0.20 -5.77
N PRO A 117 4.40 0.52 -4.46
CA PRO A 117 4.51 -0.48 -3.43
C PRO A 117 3.18 -1.21 -3.20
N MET A 118 3.29 -2.52 -2.95
CA MET A 118 2.21 -3.36 -2.48
C MET A 118 2.71 -4.25 -1.34
N ILE A 119 1.99 -4.30 -0.23
CA ILE A 119 2.34 -5.12 0.94
C ILE A 119 1.12 -5.92 1.36
N MET A 120 1.33 -7.20 1.64
CA MET A 120 0.35 -8.05 2.30
C MET A 120 0.91 -8.57 3.63
N TRP A 121 0.09 -8.52 4.67
CA TRP A 121 0.39 -9.14 5.96
C TRP A 121 -0.79 -10.01 6.39
N PHE A 122 -0.48 -11.15 7.00
CA PHE A 122 -1.46 -12.12 7.49
C PHE A 122 -1.16 -12.48 8.94
N SER A 123 -2.19 -12.57 9.76
CA SER A 123 -2.09 -13.03 11.16
C SER A 123 -1.67 -14.50 11.26
N GLU A 124 -1.17 -14.89 12.44
CA GLU A 124 -0.85 -16.29 12.70
C GLU A 124 -2.06 -17.21 12.56
N SER A 125 -3.25 -16.76 12.99
CA SER A 125 -4.51 -17.49 12.77
C SER A 125 -4.80 -17.70 11.28
N TRP A 126 -4.61 -16.67 10.45
CA TRP A 126 -4.74 -16.81 8.99
C TRP A 126 -3.74 -17.81 8.42
N LYS A 127 -2.46 -17.74 8.82
CA LYS A 127 -1.41 -18.65 8.36
C LYS A 127 -1.68 -20.11 8.75
N GLN A 128 -2.20 -20.36 9.95
CA GLN A 128 -2.52 -21.71 10.42
C GLN A 128 -3.60 -22.38 9.56
N HIS A 129 -4.58 -21.61 9.07
CA HIS A 129 -5.70 -22.14 8.30
C HIS A 129 -5.51 -22.04 6.77
N ASN A 130 -4.66 -21.13 6.30
CA ASN A 130 -4.49 -20.81 4.88
C ASN A 130 -3.01 -20.81 4.45
N LEU A 131 -2.19 -21.68 5.05
CA LEU A 131 -0.73 -21.69 4.83
C LEU A 131 -0.34 -21.77 3.34
N ALA A 132 -1.07 -22.55 2.55
CA ALA A 132 -0.83 -22.68 1.11
C ALA A 132 -1.00 -21.35 0.36
N GLN A 133 -2.04 -20.56 0.70
CA GLN A 133 -2.25 -19.24 0.12
C GLN A 133 -1.08 -18.31 0.44
N VAL A 134 -0.68 -18.25 1.72
CA VAL A 134 0.40 -17.37 2.19
C VAL A 134 1.74 -17.75 1.53
N ASN A 135 2.06 -19.04 1.46
CA ASN A 135 3.28 -19.53 0.83
C ASN A 135 3.33 -19.23 -0.67
N CYS A 136 2.20 -19.35 -1.36
CA CYS A 136 2.16 -19.04 -2.77
C CYS A 136 2.31 -17.53 -3.04
N LEU A 137 1.61 -16.69 -2.27
CA LEU A 137 1.75 -15.23 -2.40
C LEU A 137 3.19 -14.77 -2.11
N SER A 138 3.88 -15.38 -1.14
CA SER A 138 5.28 -15.03 -0.83
C SER A 138 6.27 -15.36 -1.96
N GLN A 139 5.96 -16.36 -2.79
CA GLN A 139 6.75 -16.71 -3.97
C GLN A 139 6.55 -15.75 -5.16
N GLN A 140 5.51 -14.92 -5.12
CA GLN A 140 5.18 -13.99 -6.20
C GLN A 140 5.80 -12.59 -6.04
N THR A 141 6.59 -12.35 -4.99
CA THR A 141 7.20 -11.04 -4.68
C THR A 141 8.10 -10.46 -5.78
N LYS A 142 8.54 -11.28 -6.74
CA LYS A 142 9.33 -10.85 -7.90
C LYS A 142 8.54 -10.82 -9.21
N GLN A 143 7.27 -11.21 -9.19
CA GLN A 143 6.41 -11.22 -10.37
C GLN A 143 5.93 -9.82 -10.70
N LYS A 144 5.73 -9.55 -11.99
CA LYS A 144 5.09 -8.31 -12.41
C LYS A 144 3.59 -8.41 -12.15
N LEU A 145 3.10 -7.51 -11.31
CA LEU A 145 1.70 -7.40 -10.91
C LEU A 145 1.23 -5.95 -11.16
N SER A 146 -0.07 -5.77 -11.28
CA SER A 146 -0.71 -4.46 -11.42
C SER A 146 -1.92 -4.35 -10.49
N GLN A 147 -2.56 -3.18 -10.47
CA GLN A 147 -3.85 -2.99 -9.81
C GLN A 147 -4.96 -3.89 -10.38
N ASP A 148 -4.80 -4.45 -11.58
CA ASP A 148 -5.75 -5.40 -12.18
C ASP A 148 -5.82 -6.71 -11.36
N ASN A 149 -4.78 -7.02 -10.60
CA ASN A 149 -4.75 -8.17 -9.70
C ASN A 149 -5.54 -7.94 -8.41
N LEU A 150 -5.87 -6.70 -8.05
CA LEU A 150 -6.52 -6.36 -6.77
C LEU A 150 -7.90 -7.01 -6.67
N PHE A 151 -8.78 -6.72 -7.63
CA PHE A 151 -10.17 -7.16 -7.62
C PHE A 151 -10.31 -8.69 -7.53
N PRO A 152 -9.74 -9.49 -8.44
CA PRO A 152 -9.93 -10.94 -8.40
C PRO A 152 -9.29 -11.59 -7.17
N SER A 153 -8.10 -11.14 -6.76
CA SER A 153 -7.42 -11.75 -5.61
C SER A 153 -8.08 -11.41 -4.27
N LEU A 154 -8.66 -10.22 -4.14
CA LEU A 154 -9.44 -9.86 -2.95
C LEU A 154 -10.69 -10.73 -2.80
N LEU A 155 -11.38 -11.01 -3.91
CA LEU A 155 -12.52 -11.93 -3.89
C LEU A 155 -12.09 -13.34 -3.47
N SER A 156 -10.97 -13.84 -4.00
CA SER A 156 -10.44 -15.15 -3.63
C SER A 156 -10.00 -15.24 -2.17
N LEU A 157 -9.37 -14.19 -1.62
CA LEU A 157 -9.00 -14.12 -0.19
C LEU A 157 -10.23 -14.16 0.73
N LEU A 158 -11.37 -13.64 0.28
CA LEU A 158 -12.62 -13.58 1.03
C LEU A 158 -13.60 -14.71 0.66
N ASP A 159 -13.14 -15.70 -0.11
CA ASP A 159 -13.91 -16.83 -0.63
C ASP A 159 -15.20 -16.45 -1.39
N VAL A 160 -15.23 -15.26 -2.01
CA VAL A 160 -16.38 -14.78 -2.78
C VAL A 160 -16.40 -15.43 -4.16
N LYS A 161 -17.51 -16.08 -4.52
CA LYS A 161 -17.71 -16.67 -5.85
C LYS A 161 -18.53 -15.75 -6.73
N THR A 162 -18.05 -15.50 -7.95
CA THR A 162 -18.76 -14.68 -8.93
C THR A 162 -18.37 -15.06 -10.36
N GLN A 163 -19.23 -14.75 -11.34
CA GLN A 163 -18.99 -15.02 -12.76
C GLN A 163 -18.16 -13.94 -13.45
N VAL A 164 -18.01 -12.76 -12.83
CA VAL A 164 -17.28 -11.62 -13.44
C VAL A 164 -15.77 -11.63 -13.14
N VAL A 165 -15.28 -12.64 -12.43
CA VAL A 165 -13.87 -12.72 -12.04
C VAL A 165 -13.01 -13.21 -13.20
N ASN A 166 -11.94 -12.48 -13.53
CA ASN A 166 -10.91 -12.97 -14.44
C ASN A 166 -9.85 -13.74 -13.64
N ASN A 167 -9.96 -15.07 -13.62
CA ASN A 167 -9.03 -15.93 -12.89
C ASN A 167 -7.57 -15.81 -13.34
N LYS A 168 -7.27 -15.27 -14.53
CA LYS A 168 -5.87 -15.05 -14.95
C LYS A 168 -5.17 -13.94 -14.18
N LEU A 169 -5.94 -13.04 -13.58
CA LEU A 169 -5.46 -11.91 -12.78
C LEU A 169 -5.53 -12.20 -11.27
N ASP A 170 -6.09 -13.33 -10.86
CA ASP A 170 -6.12 -13.74 -9.47
C ASP A 170 -4.74 -14.26 -9.04
N MET A 171 -4.09 -13.58 -8.11
CA MET A 171 -2.82 -14.02 -7.54
C MET A 171 -2.94 -15.37 -6.83
N LEU A 172 -4.13 -15.73 -6.35
CA LEU A 172 -4.42 -17.01 -5.71
C LEU A 172 -4.78 -18.13 -6.71
N SER A 173 -5.03 -17.83 -7.99
CA SER A 173 -5.33 -18.89 -8.96
C SER A 173 -4.10 -19.77 -9.24
N GLN A 174 -2.91 -19.19 -9.12
CA GLN A 174 -1.63 -19.87 -9.29
C GLN A 174 -1.23 -20.68 -8.05
N CYS A 175 -2.02 -20.60 -6.98
CA CYS A 175 -1.76 -21.19 -5.67
C CYS A 175 -2.50 -22.49 -5.39
N LYS A 176 -3.21 -23.02 -6.40
CA LYS A 176 -3.99 -24.26 -6.32
C LYS A 176 -3.18 -25.46 -6.74
#